data_AF-A0A850ENX6-F1
#
_entry.id   AF-A0A850ENX6-F1
#
_cell.length_a   1.000
_cell.length_b   1.000
_cell.length_c   1.000
_cell.angle_alpha   90.00
_cell.angle_beta   90.00
_cell.angle_gamma   90.00
#
_symmetry.space_group_name_H-M   'P 1'
#
loop_
_entity.id
_entity.type
_entity.pdbx_description
1 polymer ?
#
loop_
_entity_poly.entity_id
_entity_poly.type
_entity_poly.pdbx_seq_one_letter_code
_entity_poly.pdbx_strand_id
1 'polypeptide(L)' 'MSAATSRTTLQVDDYLDLLNLAVKVGDLKWQKEIKSRLQYILCLQSK' A
#
# COMPACT_ATOMS: atom_id res chain seq x y z
N MET A 1 -8.36 -26.26 1.57
CA MET A 1 -7.08 -25.53 1.75
C MET A 1 -6.57 -25.15 0.37
N SER A 2 -7.12 -24.08 -0.19
CA SER A 2 -6.74 -23.65 -1.54
C SER A 2 -5.72 -22.55 -1.39
N ALA A 3 -4.46 -22.92 -1.62
CA ALA A 3 -3.33 -22.02 -1.69
C ALA A 3 -3.70 -20.84 -2.59
N ALA A 4 -3.64 -19.63 -2.04
CA ALA A 4 -3.85 -18.38 -2.75
C ALA A 4 -2.71 -18.13 -3.74
N THR A 5 -2.69 -18.90 -4.83
CA THR A 5 -1.90 -18.59 -6.02
C THR A 5 -2.68 -17.54 -6.81
N SER A 6 -2.61 -16.27 -6.41
CA SER A 6 -3.18 -15.16 -7.17
C SER A 6 -2.39 -13.90 -6.93
N ARG A 7 -1.18 -13.87 -7.50
CA ARG A 7 -0.28 -12.71 -7.62
C ARG A 7 0.15 -12.11 -6.28
N THR A 8 1.43 -11.79 -6.21
CA THR A 8 1.99 -10.74 -5.36
C THR A 8 1.39 -9.37 -5.71
N THR A 9 0.07 -9.22 -5.68
CA THR A 9 -0.52 -7.91 -5.40
C THR A 9 -0.17 -7.64 -3.95
N LEU A 10 0.85 -6.82 -3.71
CA LEU A 10 0.95 -6.06 -2.48
C LEU A 10 -0.39 -5.30 -2.40
N GLN A 11 -1.37 -5.90 -1.72
CA GLN A 11 -2.75 -5.48 -1.84
C GLN A 11 -2.85 -4.08 -1.23
N VAL A 12 -3.67 -3.24 -1.84
CA VAL A 12 -3.97 -1.88 -1.38
C VAL A 12 -4.27 -1.85 0.13
N ASP A 13 -4.80 -2.95 0.69
CA ASP A 13 -4.99 -3.21 2.11
C ASP A 13 -3.72 -3.08 2.97
N ASP A 14 -2.57 -3.61 2.55
CA ASP A 14 -1.29 -3.50 3.30
C ASP A 14 -0.80 -2.04 3.32
N TYR A 15 -0.96 -1.33 2.20
CA TYR A 15 -0.66 0.10 2.13
C TYR A 15 -1.64 0.96 2.93
N LEU A 16 -2.90 0.54 3.02
CA LEU A 16 -3.91 1.17 3.86
C LEU A 16 -3.59 0.97 5.34
N ASP A 17 -3.14 -0.22 5.75
CA ASP A 17 -2.73 -0.49 7.14
C ASP A 17 -1.49 0.33 7.52
N LEU A 18 -0.48 0.37 6.65
CA LEU A 18 0.69 1.24 6.81
C LEU A 18 0.30 2.72 6.88
N LEU A 19 -0.64 3.17 6.03
CA LEU A 19 -1.12 4.55 6.06
C LEU A 19 -1.82 4.85 7.38
N ASN A 20 -2.65 3.92 7.86
CA ASN A 20 -3.36 4.04 9.12
C ASN A 20 -2.39 4.08 10.31
N LEU A 21 -1.31 3.29 10.27
CA LEU A 21 -0.24 3.31 11.27
C LEU A 21 0.50 4.66 11.25
N ALA A 22 0.85 5.18 10.07
CA ALA A 22 1.47 6.49 9.92
C ALA A 22 0.55 7.64 10.39
N VAL A 23 -0.76 7.50 10.22
CA VAL A 23 -1.76 8.43 10.77
C VAL A 23 -1.81 8.35 12.30
N LYS A 24 -1.83 7.14 12.88
CA LYS A 24 -1.84 6.93 14.33
C LYS A 24 -0.57 7.45 15.01
N VAL A 25 0.58 7.30 14.37
CA VAL A 25 1.87 7.82 14.85
C VAL A 25 1.98 9.34 14.65
N GLY A 26 1.17 9.94 13.76
CA GLY A 26 1.23 11.37 13.45
C GLY A 26 2.32 11.75 12.45
N ASP A 27 2.90 10.76 11.75
CA ASP A 27 4.03 10.93 10.85
C ASP A 27 3.58 11.38 9.45
N LEU A 28 3.48 12.69 9.26
CA LEU A 28 3.03 13.30 8.00
C LEU A 28 3.95 13.01 6.81
N LYS A 29 5.27 12.89 7.05
CA LYS A 29 6.24 12.50 5.99
C LYS A 29 5.96 11.08 5.52
N TRP A 30 5.75 10.17 6.46
CA TRP A 30 5.51 8.76 6.16
C TRP A 30 4.17 8.55 5.45
N GLN A 31 3.12 9.28 5.86
CA GLN A 31 1.83 9.28 5.14
C GLN A 31 1.98 9.74 3.68
N LYS A 32 2.78 10.79 3.43
CA LYS A 32 3.03 11.31 2.08
C LYS A 32 3.77 10.30 1.22
N GLU A 33 4.75 9.61 1.82
CA GLU A 33 5.55 8.59 1.15
C GLU A 33 4.73 7.34 0.79
N ILE A 34 3.87 6.89 1.71
CA ILE A 34 2.95 5.76 1.48
C ILE A 34 1.98 6.09 0.35
N LYS A 35 1.35 7.27 0.36
CA LYS A 35 0.45 7.72 -0.72
C LYS A 35 1.18 7.82 -2.08
N SER A 36 2.42 8.30 -2.08
CA SER A 36 3.23 8.41 -3.30
C SER A 36 3.60 7.04 -3.87
N ARG A 37 4.00 6.09 -3.00
CA ARG A 37 4.28 4.70 -3.39
C ARG A 37 3.02 3.97 -3.88
N LEU A 38 1.88 4.18 -3.21
CA LEU A 38 0.59 3.62 -3.62
C LEU A 38 0.20 4.11 -5.02
N GLN A 39 0.29 5.42 -5.29
CA GLN A 39 0.06 5.96 -6.63
C GLN A 39 1.03 5.40 -7.66
N TYR A 40 2.31 5.28 -7.33
CA TYR A 40 3.32 4.72 -8.22
C TYR A 40 2.99 3.28 -8.62
N ILE A 41 2.58 2.45 -7.65
CA ILE A 41 2.23 1.05 -7.89
C ILE A 41 0.95 0.93 -8.71
N LEU A 42 -0.07 1.75 -8.42
CA LEU A 42 -1.29 1.81 -9.22
C LEU A 42 -1.01 2.25 -10.66
N CYS A 43 -0.11 3.21 -10.85
CA CYS A 43 0.34 3.65 -12.18
C CYS A 43 1.12 2.55 -12.91
N LEU A 44 1.98 1.80 -12.21
CA LEU A 44 2.75 0.70 -12.78
C LEU A 44 1.93 -0.55 -13.11
N GLN A 45 0.85 -0.82 -12.37
CA GLN A 45 -0.07 -1.93 -12.63
C GLN A 45 -0.91 -1.73 -13.90
N SER A 46 -0.94 -0.51 -14.48
CA SER A 46 -1.77 -0.17 -15.63
C SER A 46 -1.01 -0.20 -16.98
N LYS A 47 0.18 -0.80 -17.06
CA LYS A 47 1.02 -0.86 -18.27
C LYS A 47 1.36 -2.27 -18.70
#